data_AF-A0A428P163-F1
#
_entry.id   AF-A0A428P163-F1
#
_cell.length_a   1.000
_cell.length_b   1.000
_cell.length_c   1.000
_cell.angle_alpha   90.00
_cell.angle_beta   90.00
_cell.angle_gamma   90.00
#
_symmetry.space_group_name_H-M   'P 1'
#
loop_
_entity.id
_entity.type
_entity.pdbx_description
1 polymer ?
#
loop_
_entity_poly.entity_id
_entity_poly.type
_entity_poly.pdbx_seq_one_letter_code
_entity_poly.pdbx_strand_id
1 'polypeptide(L)'
;MSERSQSPSTPPSTPPSSEEFESDWSDSDDNVPTEPAYSVEEIVEIFLEFYNFLKTIHFRDVNLKMPPPGGWPNIPESTASPKSDRVYEVIRHLPYFDDAPEALLHYKSRLLDYTRMSRRDVEEEFDLMGQLLGDTHYSERRTREIDVSDTFPFSHGWETGGKAMYFNVWDGEVSEENLRMDGGDPVDVRTYFEQLRAKFENLRLIPCHNRTILDYDIPEYTGVITEEQVMYQDEEYWGTRLDYQYIRQLYRGFGWPHAFRRDEATRAVNQLMDNMEGRRYEWEVCDCHQDIHYHTGECCGDSWVSY
;
A
#
# COMPACT_ATOMS: atom_id res chain seq x y z
N MET A 1 8.30 -1.02 -101.38
CA MET A 1 9.52 -0.53 -100.70
C MET A 1 9.11 -0.18 -99.29
N SER A 2 9.25 -1.16 -98.38
CA SER A 2 10.17 -1.09 -97.22
C SER A 2 9.47 -0.44 -96.03
N GLU A 3 9.39 -0.97 -94.82
CA GLU A 3 9.89 -2.19 -94.19
C GLU A 3 8.94 -2.49 -93.01
N ARG A 4 8.69 -3.76 -92.77
CA ARG A 4 7.98 -4.28 -91.60
C ARG A 4 9.06 -4.68 -90.58
N SER A 5 9.21 -3.93 -89.49
CA SER A 5 10.01 -4.35 -88.35
C SER A 5 9.13 -5.07 -87.33
N GLN A 6 9.55 -6.26 -86.95
CA GLN A 6 8.98 -7.07 -85.87
C GLN A 6 9.42 -6.53 -84.51
N SER A 7 8.57 -6.67 -83.49
CA SER A 7 8.98 -7.11 -82.15
C SER A 7 7.76 -7.50 -81.30
N PRO A 8 7.94 -8.37 -80.27
CA PRO A 8 7.00 -9.44 -79.96
C PRO A 8 6.12 -9.23 -78.71
N SER A 9 5.03 -10.00 -78.72
CA SER A 9 4.19 -10.54 -77.64
C SER A 9 4.40 -10.08 -76.19
N THR A 10 3.38 -9.45 -75.63
CA THR A 10 3.15 -9.33 -74.18
C THR A 10 2.10 -10.36 -73.74
N PRO A 11 2.36 -11.27 -72.79
CA PRO A 11 1.34 -12.14 -72.20
C PRO A 11 0.50 -11.38 -71.14
N PRO A 12 -0.69 -11.90 -70.77
CA PRO A 12 -1.71 -11.12 -70.08
C PRO A 12 -1.43 -10.97 -68.58
N SER A 13 -1.85 -9.82 -68.04
CA SER A 13 -1.82 -9.47 -66.62
C SER A 13 -2.60 -10.46 -65.77
N THR A 14 -1.94 -11.03 -64.76
CA THR A 14 -2.57 -11.76 -63.65
C THR A 14 -2.81 -10.78 -62.51
N PRO A 15 -3.99 -10.75 -61.85
CA PRO A 15 -4.23 -9.88 -60.70
C PRO A 15 -3.40 -10.36 -59.51
N PRO A 16 -2.92 -9.47 -58.62
CA PRO A 16 -2.17 -9.91 -57.45
C PRO A 16 -3.11 -10.69 -56.52
N SER A 17 -2.71 -11.94 -56.27
CA SER A 17 -3.27 -12.82 -55.25
C SER A 17 -3.09 -12.15 -53.89
N SER A 18 -4.16 -12.12 -53.11
CA SER A 18 -4.18 -11.73 -51.71
C SER A 18 -3.41 -12.76 -50.89
N GLU A 19 -2.10 -12.55 -50.72
CA GLU A 19 -1.29 -13.33 -49.78
C GLU A 19 -1.38 -12.65 -48.41
N GLU A 20 -2.19 -13.31 -47.59
CA GLU A 20 -2.18 -13.42 -46.13
C GLU A 20 -1.03 -12.67 -45.45
N PHE A 21 -1.38 -11.56 -44.81
CA PHE A 21 -0.55 -10.90 -43.83
C PHE A 21 -0.53 -11.79 -42.58
N GLU A 22 0.31 -12.82 -42.58
CA GLU A 22 0.67 -13.53 -41.36
C GLU A 22 1.39 -12.52 -40.47
N SER A 23 0.67 -11.99 -39.49
CA SER A 23 1.25 -11.14 -38.47
C SER A 23 2.18 -12.01 -37.63
N ASP A 24 3.45 -11.96 -37.97
CA ASP A 24 4.58 -12.50 -37.22
C ASP A 24 4.76 -11.68 -35.92
N TRP A 25 3.79 -11.81 -35.01
CA TRP A 25 3.95 -11.45 -33.61
C TRP A 25 4.44 -12.68 -32.87
N SER A 26 5.63 -13.15 -33.23
CA SER A 26 6.41 -13.98 -32.31
C SER A 26 6.88 -13.05 -31.20
N ASP A 27 6.00 -12.81 -30.22
CA ASP A 27 6.36 -12.20 -28.94
C ASP A 27 7.35 -13.15 -28.29
N SER A 28 8.64 -12.93 -28.55
CA SER A 28 9.72 -13.74 -28.01
C SER A 28 9.73 -13.49 -26.51
N ASP A 29 9.14 -14.43 -25.76
CA ASP A 29 9.10 -14.60 -24.30
C ASP A 29 10.51 -14.64 -23.64
N ASP A 30 11.56 -14.36 -24.41
CA ASP A 30 12.98 -14.42 -24.05
C ASP A 30 13.41 -13.31 -23.06
N ASN A 31 12.55 -12.34 -22.76
CA ASN A 31 12.85 -11.23 -21.84
C ASN A 31 12.07 -11.27 -20.51
N VAL A 32 11.23 -12.28 -20.26
CA VAL A 32 10.53 -12.39 -18.96
C VAL A 32 11.51 -12.88 -17.90
N PRO A 33 11.70 -12.16 -16.78
CA PRO A 33 12.59 -12.62 -15.72
C PRO A 33 12.20 -13.99 -15.17
N THR A 34 13.14 -14.92 -15.17
CA THR A 34 12.94 -16.32 -14.73
C THR A 34 13.30 -16.55 -13.27
N GLU A 35 13.87 -15.56 -12.59
CA GLU A 35 14.21 -15.60 -11.17
C GLU A 35 13.41 -14.53 -10.39
N PRO A 36 13.10 -14.77 -9.11
CA PRO A 36 12.52 -13.75 -8.24
C PRO A 36 13.38 -12.48 -8.20
N ALA A 37 12.76 -11.31 -8.05
CA ALA A 37 13.45 -10.03 -8.01
C ALA A 37 14.40 -9.89 -6.81
N TYR A 38 14.01 -10.50 -5.69
CA TYR A 38 14.71 -10.46 -4.42
C TYR A 38 14.70 -11.85 -3.79
N SER A 39 15.76 -12.20 -3.06
CA SER A 39 15.77 -13.30 -2.09
C SER A 39 14.80 -13.01 -0.92
N VAL A 40 14.47 -14.04 -0.14
CA VAL A 40 13.62 -13.86 1.06
C VAL A 40 14.33 -12.97 2.07
N GLU A 41 15.64 -13.13 2.23
CA GLU A 41 16.47 -12.34 3.11
C GLU A 41 16.48 -10.86 2.72
N GLU A 42 16.60 -10.55 1.42
CA GLU A 42 16.55 -9.16 0.92
C GLU A 42 15.17 -8.53 1.14
N ILE A 43 14.09 -9.27 0.93
CA ILE A 43 12.72 -8.80 1.23
C ILE A 43 12.60 -8.45 2.71
N VAL A 44 13.05 -9.35 3.59
CA VAL A 44 12.99 -9.13 5.05
C VAL A 44 13.81 -7.91 5.45
N GLU A 45 15.00 -7.71 4.86
CA GLU A 45 15.84 -6.55 5.10
C GLU A 45 15.14 -5.25 4.67
N ILE A 46 14.52 -5.22 3.48
CA ILE A 46 13.78 -4.06 2.96
C ILE A 46 12.62 -3.66 3.90
N PHE A 47 11.79 -4.63 4.31
CA PHE A 47 10.70 -4.38 5.25
C PHE A 47 11.22 -3.92 6.61
N LEU A 48 12.28 -4.56 7.12
CA LEU A 48 12.87 -4.20 8.42
C LEU A 48 13.48 -2.79 8.41
N GLU A 49 14.14 -2.39 7.32
CA GLU A 49 14.66 -1.03 7.16
C GLU A 49 13.53 0.00 7.27
N PHE A 50 12.44 -0.22 6.53
CA PHE A 50 11.28 0.66 6.57
C PHE A 50 10.58 0.68 7.94
N TYR A 51 10.41 -0.47 8.58
CA TYR A 51 9.82 -0.55 9.92
C TYR A 51 10.71 0.12 10.98
N ASN A 52 12.03 0.03 10.85
CA ASN A 52 12.96 0.78 11.69
C ASN A 52 12.80 2.30 11.51
N PHE A 53 12.54 2.77 10.29
CA PHE A 53 12.17 4.18 10.08
C PHE A 53 10.85 4.54 10.77
N LEU A 54 9.79 3.72 10.61
CA LEU A 54 8.49 3.95 11.24
C LEU A 54 8.57 4.10 12.77
N LYS A 55 9.48 3.36 13.42
CA LYS A 55 9.75 3.46 14.86
C LYS A 55 10.30 4.82 15.30
N THR A 56 10.97 5.54 14.39
CA THR A 56 11.52 6.86 14.71
C THR A 56 10.46 7.96 14.67
N ILE A 57 9.34 7.72 13.98
CA ILE A 57 8.29 8.73 13.77
C ILE A 57 7.03 8.50 14.62
N HIS A 58 6.39 7.33 14.56
CA HIS A 58 5.12 7.12 15.29
C HIS A 58 4.86 5.69 15.77
N PHE A 59 5.55 4.67 15.23
CA PHE A 59 5.47 3.31 15.80
C PHE A 59 6.34 3.20 17.07
N ARG A 60 5.98 2.29 17.97
CA ARG A 60 6.77 2.03 19.20
C ARG A 60 7.72 0.87 18.98
N ASP A 61 8.98 1.04 19.42
CA ASP A 61 10.01 0.00 19.30
C ASP A 61 9.66 -1.30 20.02
N VAL A 62 9.04 -1.17 21.19
CA VAL A 62 8.56 -2.33 21.99
C VAL A 62 7.53 -3.20 21.27
N ASN A 63 6.91 -2.69 20.21
CA ASN A 63 5.93 -3.44 19.44
C ASN A 63 6.58 -4.24 18.30
N LEU A 64 7.80 -3.92 17.85
CA LEU A 64 8.40 -4.64 16.72
C LEU A 64 8.98 -6.01 17.16
N LYS A 65 8.39 -7.10 16.67
CA LYS A 65 8.80 -8.48 16.92
C LYS A 65 9.58 -9.03 15.73
N MET A 66 10.72 -9.64 16.03
CA MET A 66 11.56 -10.33 15.04
C MET A 66 11.19 -11.82 14.97
N PRO A 67 11.18 -12.42 13.77
CA PRO A 67 10.99 -13.86 13.63
C PRO A 67 12.13 -14.64 14.32
N PRO A 68 11.87 -15.86 14.82
CA PRO A 68 12.94 -16.76 15.24
C PRO A 68 13.75 -17.25 14.01
N PRO A 69 14.91 -17.89 14.20
CA PRO A 69 15.80 -18.28 13.09
C PRO A 69 15.19 -19.19 12.00
N GLY A 70 14.09 -19.88 12.29
CA GLY A 70 13.35 -20.72 11.32
C GLY A 70 12.03 -20.12 10.86
N GLY A 71 11.78 -18.84 11.12
CA GLY A 71 10.51 -18.17 10.85
C GLY A 71 9.41 -18.49 11.86
N TRP A 72 8.32 -17.75 11.80
CA TRP A 72 7.15 -17.93 12.66
C TRP A 72 6.52 -19.32 12.44
N PRO A 73 6.36 -20.15 13.49
CA PRO A 73 5.99 -21.55 13.31
C PRO A 73 4.52 -21.79 12.98
N ASN A 74 3.62 -20.85 13.31
CA ASN A 74 2.16 -21.05 13.27
C ASN A 74 1.46 -20.03 12.36
N ILE A 75 2.07 -19.69 11.21
CA ILE A 75 1.38 -18.87 10.20
C ILE A 75 0.25 -19.70 9.58
N PRO A 76 -1.02 -19.25 9.64
CA PRO A 76 -2.11 -19.94 8.98
C PRO A 76 -1.99 -19.81 7.47
N GLU A 77 -2.16 -20.93 6.77
CA GLU A 77 -2.29 -20.94 5.31
C GLU A 77 -3.77 -20.91 4.91
N SER A 78 -4.09 -20.11 3.91
CA SER A 78 -5.41 -20.07 3.27
C SER A 78 -5.65 -21.35 2.48
N THR A 79 -6.84 -21.91 2.67
CA THR A 79 -7.29 -23.09 1.90
C THR A 79 -8.26 -22.72 0.79
N ALA A 80 -8.94 -21.57 0.91
CA ALA A 80 -9.89 -21.06 -0.07
C ALA A 80 -9.21 -20.33 -1.24
N SER A 81 -8.10 -19.63 -0.97
CA SER A 81 -7.30 -18.90 -1.96
C SER A 81 -5.83 -19.33 -1.84
N PRO A 82 -5.45 -20.46 -2.46
CA PRO A 82 -4.09 -20.97 -2.38
C PRO A 82 -3.07 -19.95 -2.89
N LYS A 83 -1.98 -19.77 -2.14
CA LYS A 83 -0.83 -18.93 -2.49
C LYS A 83 0.40 -19.80 -2.70
N SER A 84 1.40 -19.26 -3.38
CA SER A 84 2.66 -19.96 -3.60
C SER A 84 3.40 -20.22 -2.27
N ASP A 85 4.22 -21.27 -2.24
CA ASP A 85 5.06 -21.58 -1.07
C ASP A 85 5.95 -20.40 -0.69
N ARG A 86 6.38 -19.61 -1.69
CA ARG A 86 7.21 -18.42 -1.52
C ARG A 86 6.51 -17.32 -0.73
N VAL A 87 5.20 -17.12 -0.94
CA VAL A 87 4.41 -16.16 -0.15
C VAL A 87 4.48 -16.52 1.33
N TYR A 88 4.21 -17.77 1.67
CA TYR A 88 4.26 -18.20 3.07
C TYR A 88 5.68 -18.25 3.63
N GLU A 89 6.69 -18.53 2.82
CA GLU A 89 8.09 -18.39 3.22
C GLU A 89 8.42 -16.95 3.61
N VAL A 90 8.01 -15.95 2.82
CA VAL A 90 8.18 -14.53 3.14
C VAL A 90 7.40 -14.14 4.40
N ILE A 91 6.11 -14.45 4.48
CA ILE A 91 5.26 -14.13 5.65
C ILE A 91 5.87 -14.71 6.94
N ARG A 92 6.41 -15.93 6.91
CA ARG A 92 7.07 -16.54 8.08
C ARG A 92 8.32 -15.80 8.55
N HIS A 93 9.02 -15.08 7.66
CA HIS A 93 10.28 -14.41 7.98
C HIS A 93 10.14 -12.89 8.10
N LEU A 94 8.95 -12.32 7.89
CA LEU A 94 8.75 -10.89 8.12
C LEU A 94 8.72 -10.56 9.63
N PRO A 95 9.27 -9.39 10.02
CA PRO A 95 9.00 -8.82 11.33
C PRO A 95 7.56 -8.31 11.39
N TYR A 96 6.96 -8.30 12.58
CA TYR A 96 5.58 -7.81 12.78
C TYR A 96 5.50 -6.85 13.96
N PHE A 97 4.62 -5.86 13.87
CA PHE A 97 4.27 -5.03 15.02
C PHE A 97 3.17 -5.70 15.83
N ASP A 98 3.45 -5.98 17.10
CA ASP A 98 2.43 -6.37 18.07
C ASP A 98 1.43 -5.25 18.23
N ASP A 99 0.15 -5.58 18.10
CA ASP A 99 -1.03 -4.77 18.41
C ASP A 99 -0.69 -3.29 18.56
N ALA A 100 -0.50 -2.64 17.41
CA ALA A 100 -0.21 -1.21 17.30
C ALA A 100 -1.43 -0.46 16.76
N PRO A 101 -2.62 -0.59 17.38
CA PRO A 101 -3.84 0.01 16.84
C PRO A 101 -3.78 1.54 16.82
N GLU A 102 -2.86 2.10 17.62
CA GLU A 102 -2.59 3.53 17.72
C GLU A 102 -1.79 4.10 16.54
N ALA A 103 -1.17 3.25 15.71
CA ALA A 103 -0.23 3.65 14.64
C ALA A 103 -0.62 3.08 13.28
N LEU A 104 -0.80 3.97 12.31
CA LEU A 104 -1.22 3.63 10.94
C LEU A 104 -0.04 3.58 9.98
N LEU A 105 -0.11 2.74 8.96
CA LEU A 105 0.87 2.71 7.87
C LEU A 105 0.68 3.89 6.91
N HIS A 106 -0.57 4.21 6.61
CA HIS A 106 -1.00 5.27 5.69
C HIS A 106 -2.41 5.76 6.10
N TYR A 107 -2.96 6.75 5.40
CA TYR A 107 -4.37 7.14 5.55
C TYR A 107 -5.30 5.92 5.53
N LYS A 108 -6.02 5.72 6.64
CA LYS A 108 -6.92 4.61 6.91
C LYS A 108 -6.35 3.26 6.47
N SER A 109 -5.09 3.00 6.85
CA SER A 109 -4.36 1.79 6.51
C SER A 109 -3.52 1.31 7.69
N ARG A 110 -3.60 0.03 8.02
CA ARG A 110 -2.86 -0.58 9.15
C ARG A 110 -2.06 -1.78 8.68
N LEU A 111 -0.93 -2.04 9.33
CA LEU A 111 -0.14 -3.25 9.06
C LEU A 111 -0.87 -4.51 9.55
N LEU A 112 -0.72 -5.60 8.82
CA LEU A 112 -1.24 -6.91 9.20
C LEU A 112 -0.20 -7.70 10.00
N ASP A 113 -0.63 -8.33 11.10
CA ASP A 113 0.18 -9.28 11.89
C ASP A 113 -0.34 -10.70 11.70
N TYR A 114 0.28 -11.42 10.76
CA TYR A 114 -0.08 -12.82 10.46
C TYR A 114 0.18 -13.78 11.62
N THR A 115 1.00 -13.41 12.61
CA THR A 115 1.26 -14.27 13.77
C THR A 115 0.09 -14.32 14.74
N ARG A 116 -0.85 -13.38 14.62
CA ARG A 116 -2.05 -13.26 15.46
C ARG A 116 -3.35 -13.61 14.73
N MET A 117 -3.28 -13.77 13.42
CA MET A 117 -4.41 -14.15 12.59
C MET A 117 -4.78 -15.62 12.80
N SER A 118 -6.07 -15.91 12.78
CA SER A 118 -6.61 -17.24 12.52
C SER A 118 -6.60 -17.53 11.02
N ARG A 119 -6.81 -18.79 10.64
CA ARG A 119 -7.02 -19.15 9.22
C ARG A 119 -8.15 -18.34 8.59
N ARG A 120 -9.23 -18.14 9.34
CA ARG A 120 -10.38 -17.37 8.87
C ARG A 120 -10.00 -15.92 8.55
N ASP A 121 -9.23 -15.29 9.42
CA ASP A 121 -8.76 -13.92 9.18
C ASP A 121 -7.88 -13.85 7.91
N VAL A 122 -6.98 -14.82 7.72
CA VAL A 122 -6.15 -14.91 6.50
C VAL A 122 -7.00 -15.11 5.25
N GLU A 123 -8.02 -15.97 5.32
CA GLU A 123 -8.96 -16.20 4.22
C GLU A 123 -9.75 -14.92 3.88
N GLU A 124 -10.26 -14.21 4.89
CA GLU A 124 -10.97 -12.94 4.70
C GLU A 124 -10.07 -11.87 4.03
N GLU A 125 -8.81 -11.71 4.46
CA GLU A 125 -7.88 -10.75 3.83
C GLU A 125 -7.52 -11.14 2.38
N PHE A 126 -7.36 -12.44 2.09
CA PHE A 126 -7.11 -12.90 0.72
C PHE A 126 -8.35 -12.79 -0.17
N ASP A 127 -9.55 -12.99 0.37
CA ASP A 127 -10.80 -12.80 -0.35
C ASP A 127 -11.03 -11.32 -0.66
N LEU A 128 -10.71 -10.41 0.28
CA LEU A 128 -10.74 -8.97 0.03
C LEU A 128 -9.75 -8.56 -1.05
N MET A 129 -8.52 -9.10 -1.01
CA MET A 129 -7.54 -8.89 -2.07
C MET A 129 -8.07 -9.38 -3.43
N GLY A 130 -8.68 -10.57 -3.49
CA GLY A 130 -9.26 -11.11 -4.71
C GLY A 130 -10.43 -10.28 -5.25
N GLN A 131 -11.23 -9.66 -4.39
CA GLN A 131 -12.30 -8.74 -4.80
C GLN A 131 -11.76 -7.45 -5.42
N LEU A 132 -10.59 -6.99 -4.97
CA LEU A 132 -9.98 -5.73 -5.40
C LEU A 132 -9.08 -5.88 -6.62
N LEU A 133 -8.18 -6.87 -6.61
CA LEU A 133 -7.26 -7.14 -7.71
C LEU A 133 -7.88 -8.06 -8.79
N GLY A 134 -8.87 -8.88 -8.44
CA GLY A 134 -9.32 -9.96 -9.31
C GLY A 134 -8.38 -11.17 -9.31
N ASP A 135 -8.45 -11.97 -10.37
CA ASP A 135 -7.61 -13.17 -10.53
C ASP A 135 -6.21 -12.86 -11.07
N THR A 136 -6.03 -11.69 -11.70
CA THR A 136 -4.75 -11.23 -12.27
C THR A 136 -4.50 -9.76 -11.95
N HIS A 137 -3.23 -9.36 -11.91
CA HIS A 137 -2.83 -7.96 -11.92
C HIS A 137 -1.62 -7.75 -12.84
N TYR A 138 -1.44 -6.51 -13.30
CA TYR A 138 -0.30 -6.14 -14.13
C TYR A 138 1.01 -6.14 -13.32
N SER A 139 2.09 -6.69 -13.86
CA SER A 139 3.45 -6.54 -13.33
C SER A 139 4.27 -5.65 -14.26
N GLU A 140 4.90 -4.61 -13.70
CA GLU A 140 5.80 -3.72 -14.44
C GLU A 140 7.08 -4.44 -14.85
N ARG A 141 7.63 -5.27 -13.95
CA ARG A 141 8.85 -6.05 -14.17
C ARG A 141 8.72 -7.06 -15.30
N ARG A 142 7.55 -7.68 -15.44
CA ARG A 142 7.25 -8.67 -16.49
C ARG A 142 6.48 -8.07 -17.68
N THR A 143 6.06 -6.80 -17.58
CA THR A 143 5.26 -6.08 -18.58
C THR A 143 4.02 -6.85 -19.06
N ARG A 144 3.35 -7.56 -18.15
CA ARG A 144 2.19 -8.40 -18.46
C ARG A 144 1.31 -8.65 -17.25
N GLU A 145 0.08 -9.08 -17.50
CA GLU A 145 -0.80 -9.63 -16.47
C GLU A 145 -0.22 -10.94 -15.89
N ILE A 146 -0.28 -11.06 -14.58
CA ILE A 146 0.17 -12.21 -13.80
C ILE A 146 -0.92 -12.63 -12.83
N ASP A 147 -0.94 -13.90 -12.46
CA ASP A 147 -1.87 -14.37 -11.44
C ASP A 147 -1.48 -13.84 -10.05
N VAL A 148 -2.47 -13.78 -9.15
CA VAL A 148 -2.29 -13.25 -7.79
C VAL A 148 -1.80 -14.30 -6.77
N SER A 149 -1.30 -15.45 -7.21
CA SER A 149 -0.85 -16.52 -6.28
C SER A 149 0.47 -16.19 -5.58
N ASP A 150 1.29 -15.33 -6.18
CA ASP A 150 2.53 -14.79 -5.60
C ASP A 150 2.30 -13.49 -4.80
N THR A 151 1.05 -13.11 -4.54
CA THR A 151 0.72 -11.85 -3.87
C THR A 151 0.01 -12.06 -2.54
N PHE A 152 0.34 -11.24 -1.54
CA PHE A 152 -0.37 -11.17 -0.27
C PHE A 152 -0.54 -9.72 0.23
N PRO A 153 -1.63 -9.41 0.98
CA PRO A 153 -1.78 -8.13 1.67
C PRO A 153 -0.81 -8.03 2.84
N PHE A 154 -0.06 -6.93 2.94
CA PHE A 154 0.70 -6.62 4.17
C PHE A 154 0.09 -5.46 4.96
N SER A 155 -0.97 -4.85 4.40
CA SER A 155 -1.78 -3.87 5.09
C SER A 155 -3.26 -4.06 4.78
N HIS A 156 -4.09 -3.54 5.68
CA HIS A 156 -5.54 -3.49 5.53
C HIS A 156 -5.98 -2.03 5.49
N GLY A 157 -6.61 -1.63 4.38
CA GLY A 157 -7.29 -0.36 4.24
C GLY A 157 -8.75 -0.47 4.68
N TRP A 158 -9.34 0.63 5.17
CA TRP A 158 -10.79 0.67 5.41
C TRP A 158 -11.43 1.96 4.88
N GLU A 159 -12.75 1.87 4.67
CA GLU A 159 -13.59 2.96 4.17
C GLU A 159 -13.14 3.55 2.82
N THR A 160 -13.83 4.58 2.36
CA THR A 160 -13.48 5.30 1.13
C THR A 160 -12.13 6.01 1.28
N GLY A 161 -11.21 5.75 0.36
CA GLY A 161 -9.89 6.37 0.29
C GLY A 161 -8.82 5.71 1.18
N GLY A 162 -9.17 4.74 2.03
CA GLY A 162 -8.19 3.95 2.76
C GLY A 162 -7.27 3.17 1.82
N LYS A 163 -6.03 2.95 2.25
CA LYS A 163 -5.01 2.28 1.42
C LYS A 163 -4.87 0.81 1.80
N ALA A 164 -5.09 -0.09 0.86
CA ALA A 164 -4.71 -1.48 0.98
C ALA A 164 -3.46 -1.72 0.13
N MET A 165 -2.45 -2.38 0.69
CA MET A 165 -1.20 -2.65 0.00
C MET A 165 -0.94 -4.14 -0.09
N TYR A 166 -0.63 -4.57 -1.30
CA TYR A 166 -0.34 -5.95 -1.65
C TYR A 166 1.09 -6.06 -2.14
N PHE A 167 1.77 -7.14 -1.77
CA PHE A 167 3.15 -7.38 -2.17
C PHE A 167 3.25 -8.67 -2.98
N ASN A 168 3.72 -8.54 -4.22
CA ASN A 168 4.09 -9.66 -5.10
C ASN A 168 5.53 -10.09 -4.78
N VAL A 169 5.68 -11.28 -4.19
CA VAL A 169 6.97 -11.81 -3.71
C VAL A 169 7.88 -12.30 -4.83
N TRP A 170 7.34 -12.53 -6.03
CA TRP A 170 8.16 -12.92 -7.18
C TRP A 170 8.76 -11.70 -7.85
N ASP A 171 7.94 -10.70 -8.18
CA ASP A 171 8.40 -9.53 -8.93
C ASP A 171 8.94 -8.42 -8.04
N GLY A 172 8.75 -8.52 -6.72
CA GLY A 172 9.24 -7.53 -5.77
C GLY A 172 8.46 -6.22 -5.86
N GLU A 173 7.18 -6.29 -6.22
CA GLU A 173 6.34 -5.12 -6.51
C GLU A 173 5.26 -4.96 -5.44
N VAL A 174 4.98 -3.71 -5.08
CA VAL A 174 3.87 -3.31 -4.20
C VAL A 174 2.80 -2.64 -5.05
N SER A 175 1.57 -3.15 -4.94
CA SER A 175 0.37 -2.51 -5.47
C SER A 175 -0.35 -1.78 -4.34
N GLU A 176 -0.59 -0.48 -4.51
CA GLU A 176 -1.38 0.33 -3.59
C GLU A 176 -2.79 0.54 -4.17
N GLU A 177 -3.79 -0.08 -3.55
CA GLU A 177 -5.18 0.11 -3.89
C GLU A 177 -5.82 1.20 -3.02
N ASN A 178 -6.46 2.15 -3.70
CA ASN A 178 -7.27 3.18 -3.07
C ASN A 178 -8.71 2.68 -2.98
N LEU A 179 -9.18 2.34 -1.79
CA LEU A 179 -10.52 1.78 -1.63
C LEU A 179 -11.59 2.72 -2.19
N ARG A 180 -12.33 2.23 -3.21
CA ARG A 180 -13.36 2.95 -3.99
C ARG A 180 -12.84 4.10 -4.86
N MET A 181 -11.55 4.07 -5.23
CA MET A 181 -10.91 5.00 -6.17
C MET A 181 -9.91 4.24 -7.06
N ASP A 182 -9.34 4.91 -8.06
CA ASP A 182 -8.32 4.28 -8.92
C ASP A 182 -7.01 4.08 -8.13
N GLY A 183 -6.45 2.87 -8.19
CA GLY A 183 -5.11 2.55 -7.72
C GLY A 183 -4.02 3.12 -8.64
N GLY A 184 -2.77 2.92 -8.24
CA GLY A 184 -1.61 3.23 -9.08
C GLY A 184 -0.99 1.97 -9.69
N ASP A 185 -0.08 2.16 -10.63
CA ASP A 185 0.74 1.07 -11.17
C ASP A 185 1.60 0.44 -10.06
N PRO A 186 1.93 -0.87 -10.14
CA PRO A 186 2.82 -1.52 -9.19
C PRO A 186 4.17 -0.84 -9.17
N VAL A 187 4.79 -0.78 -7.99
CA VAL A 187 6.10 -0.16 -7.80
C VAL A 187 7.02 -1.15 -7.10
N ASP A 188 8.28 -1.23 -7.55
CA ASP A 188 9.32 -1.96 -6.83
C ASP A 188 9.31 -1.64 -5.33
N VAL A 189 9.37 -2.65 -4.47
CA VAL A 189 9.14 -2.54 -3.02
C VAL A 189 10.11 -1.59 -2.32
N ARG A 190 11.37 -1.54 -2.76
CA ARG A 190 12.36 -0.60 -2.23
C ARG A 190 11.97 0.82 -2.61
N THR A 191 11.66 1.02 -3.89
CA THR A 191 11.21 2.30 -4.43
C THR A 191 9.93 2.77 -3.73
N TYR A 192 8.96 1.88 -3.49
CA TYR A 192 7.71 2.17 -2.80
C TYR A 192 7.97 2.66 -1.36
N PHE A 193 8.77 1.92 -0.57
CA PHE A 193 9.07 2.33 0.80
C PHE A 193 9.93 3.59 0.88
N GLU A 194 10.84 3.83 -0.07
CA GLU A 194 11.58 5.09 -0.16
C GLU A 194 10.65 6.28 -0.43
N GLN A 195 9.68 6.14 -1.34
CA GLN A 195 8.69 7.17 -1.63
C GLN A 195 7.76 7.40 -0.42
N LEU A 196 7.28 6.33 0.21
CA LEU A 196 6.41 6.41 1.38
C LEU A 196 7.13 7.08 2.56
N ARG A 197 8.39 6.71 2.79
CA ARG A 197 9.27 7.39 3.76
C ARG A 197 9.42 8.87 3.44
N ALA A 198 9.70 9.23 2.19
CA ALA A 198 9.82 10.62 1.78
C ALA A 198 8.54 11.43 2.00
N LYS A 199 7.35 10.82 1.82
CA LYS A 199 6.06 11.44 2.16
C LYS A 199 5.95 11.76 3.65
N PHE A 200 6.40 10.86 4.53
CA PHE A 200 6.47 11.13 5.97
C PHE A 200 7.50 12.21 6.33
N GLU A 201 8.74 12.11 5.84
CA GLU A 201 9.82 13.07 6.16
C GLU A 201 9.46 14.51 5.74
N ASN A 202 8.71 14.67 4.65
CA ASN A 202 8.21 15.94 4.14
C ASN A 202 6.79 16.29 4.62
N LEU A 203 6.24 15.54 5.58
CA LEU A 203 4.92 15.76 6.17
C LEU A 203 3.79 15.88 5.13
N ARG A 204 3.91 15.21 3.99
CA ARG A 204 2.79 14.95 3.07
C ARG A 204 1.83 13.94 3.70
N LEU A 205 2.41 12.95 4.39
CA LEU A 205 1.72 12.11 5.35
C LEU A 205 2.08 12.58 6.76
N ILE A 206 1.06 12.99 7.52
CA ILE A 206 1.23 13.44 8.90
C ILE A 206 0.57 12.42 9.83
N PRO A 207 1.37 11.60 10.53
CA PRO A 207 0.84 10.66 11.50
C PRO A 207 0.50 11.39 12.80
N CYS A 208 -0.59 11.00 13.43
CA CYS A 208 -0.87 11.37 14.80
C CYS A 208 -1.43 10.16 15.53
N HIS A 209 -0.94 9.96 16.74
CA HIS A 209 -1.37 8.86 17.60
C HIS A 209 -2.88 8.91 17.84
N ASN A 210 -3.56 7.78 17.65
CA ASN A 210 -5.02 7.61 17.76
C ASN A 210 -5.85 8.47 16.78
N ARG A 211 -5.24 9.01 15.72
CA ARG A 211 -5.95 9.78 14.69
C ARG A 211 -5.58 9.27 13.31
N THR A 212 -6.43 9.52 12.32
CA THR A 212 -6.14 9.13 10.94
C THR A 212 -4.93 9.90 10.40
N ILE A 213 -4.06 9.23 9.63
CA ILE A 213 -2.93 9.90 8.97
C ILE A 213 -3.48 10.93 8.00
N LEU A 214 -3.07 12.18 8.12
CA LEU A 214 -3.42 13.20 7.14
C LEU A 214 -2.60 12.98 5.87
N ASP A 215 -3.28 12.82 4.73
CA ASP A 215 -2.68 12.77 3.39
C ASP A 215 -3.00 14.06 2.64
N TYR A 216 -2.01 14.95 2.54
CA TYR A 216 -2.23 16.28 1.98
C TYR A 216 -1.09 16.75 1.09
N ASP A 217 -1.29 16.60 -0.22
CA ASP A 217 -0.27 16.87 -1.24
C ASP A 217 -0.26 18.34 -1.71
N ILE A 218 0.09 19.26 -0.79
CA ILE A 218 0.37 20.66 -1.14
C ILE A 218 1.74 21.13 -0.58
N PRO A 219 2.40 22.12 -1.19
CA PRO A 219 3.65 22.68 -0.68
C PRO A 219 3.53 23.23 0.74
N GLU A 220 4.57 23.07 1.55
CA GLU A 220 4.62 23.64 2.91
C GLU A 220 4.55 25.19 2.87
N TYR A 221 3.78 25.76 3.78
CA TYR A 221 3.67 27.21 3.97
C TYR A 221 4.79 27.70 4.90
N THR A 222 5.52 28.71 4.46
CA THR A 222 6.73 29.21 5.13
C THR A 222 6.48 30.35 6.11
N GLY A 223 5.31 30.99 6.08
CA GLY A 223 4.94 32.02 7.05
C GLY A 223 4.51 31.41 8.38
N VAL A 224 4.61 32.14 9.48
CA VAL A 224 4.18 31.63 10.79
C VAL A 224 2.66 31.55 10.87
N ILE A 225 2.14 30.38 11.26
CA ILE A 225 0.72 30.19 11.56
C ILE A 225 0.56 30.13 13.09
N THR A 226 -0.33 30.93 13.64
CA THR A 226 -0.62 30.92 15.08
C THR A 226 -1.78 29.98 15.40
N GLU A 227 -1.81 29.50 16.64
CA GLU A 227 -2.92 28.69 17.14
C GLU A 227 -4.26 29.44 17.05
N GLU A 228 -4.26 30.75 17.32
CA GLU A 228 -5.45 31.60 17.18
C GLU A 228 -6.01 31.61 15.75
N GLN A 229 -5.14 31.68 14.74
CA GLN A 229 -5.58 31.62 13.34
C GLN A 229 -6.27 30.30 13.02
N VAL A 230 -5.80 29.19 13.59
CA VAL A 230 -6.39 27.86 13.40
C VAL A 230 -7.73 27.75 14.13
N MET A 231 -7.81 28.24 15.37
CA MET A 231 -8.99 28.13 16.22
C MET A 231 -10.19 28.98 15.74
N TYR A 232 -9.94 30.13 15.13
CA TYR A 232 -10.99 31.09 14.72
C TYR A 232 -11.27 31.06 13.22
N GLN A 233 -11.12 29.90 12.59
CA GLN A 233 -11.60 29.63 11.24
C GLN A 233 -13.13 29.58 11.21
N ASP A 234 -13.73 30.03 10.11
CA ASP A 234 -15.19 30.01 9.91
C ASP A 234 -15.68 28.59 9.51
N GLU A 235 -14.77 27.71 9.10
CA GLU A 235 -15.07 26.35 8.68
C GLU A 235 -15.46 25.45 9.86
N GLU A 236 -16.63 24.81 9.76
CA GLU A 236 -17.16 23.90 10.78
C GLU A 236 -16.32 22.61 10.93
N TYR A 237 -15.64 22.16 9.88
CA TYR A 237 -14.87 20.91 9.86
C TYR A 237 -13.37 21.14 10.00
N TRP A 238 -12.67 20.21 10.68
CA TRP A 238 -11.22 20.09 10.63
C TRP A 238 -10.72 19.62 9.25
N GLY A 239 -9.49 19.96 8.90
CA GLY A 239 -8.85 19.55 7.67
C GLY A 239 -8.86 20.65 6.60
N THR A 240 -8.82 21.92 7.01
CA THR A 240 -8.54 23.00 6.08
C THR A 240 -7.04 23.05 5.76
N ARG A 241 -6.69 23.77 4.69
CA ARG A 241 -5.29 24.06 4.38
C ARG A 241 -4.51 24.64 5.57
N LEU A 242 -5.14 25.49 6.38
CA LEU A 242 -4.48 26.12 7.51
C LEU A 242 -4.20 25.10 8.62
N ASP A 243 -5.14 24.20 8.89
CA ASP A 243 -5.01 23.12 9.87
C ASP A 243 -3.79 22.24 9.54
N TYR A 244 -3.70 21.73 8.31
CA TYR A 244 -2.56 20.90 7.88
C TYR A 244 -1.23 21.63 8.03
N GLN A 245 -1.15 22.89 7.61
CA GLN A 245 0.10 23.65 7.64
C GLN A 245 0.53 24.01 9.06
N TYR A 246 -0.43 24.26 9.96
CA TYR A 246 -0.14 24.46 11.37
C TYR A 246 0.46 23.20 12.01
N ILE A 247 -0.15 22.04 11.79
CA ILE A 247 0.37 20.76 12.32
C ILE A 247 1.78 20.50 11.77
N ARG A 248 2.05 20.81 10.50
CA ARG A 248 3.41 20.71 9.93
C ARG A 248 4.41 21.55 10.72
N GLN A 249 4.11 22.83 10.94
CA GLN A 249 4.98 23.73 11.69
C GLN A 249 5.17 23.26 13.14
N LEU A 250 4.11 22.78 13.77
CA LEU A 250 4.14 22.20 15.09
C LEU A 250 5.13 21.01 15.14
N TYR A 251 5.01 20.07 14.20
CA TYR A 251 5.87 18.87 14.15
C TYR A 251 7.32 19.21 13.87
N ARG A 252 7.57 20.17 12.95
CA ARG A 252 8.92 20.72 12.72
C ARG A 252 9.50 21.34 13.98
N GLY A 253 8.71 22.09 14.76
CA GLY A 253 9.09 22.64 16.06
C GLY A 253 9.43 21.56 17.11
N PHE A 254 8.81 20.39 16.99
CA PHE A 254 9.13 19.20 17.79
C PHE A 254 10.28 18.35 17.24
N GLY A 255 10.96 18.79 16.18
CA GLY A 255 12.18 18.15 15.67
C GLY A 255 11.95 17.13 14.55
N TRP A 256 10.80 17.15 13.89
CA TRP A 256 10.49 16.24 12.79
C TRP A 256 11.47 16.36 11.59
N PRO A 257 11.94 15.25 10.98
CA PRO A 257 11.69 13.86 11.39
C PRO A 257 12.75 13.30 12.37
N HIS A 258 13.98 13.82 12.38
CA HIS A 258 15.12 13.12 12.97
C HIS A 258 15.26 13.23 14.50
N ALA A 259 14.73 14.30 15.11
CA ALA A 259 14.79 14.54 16.55
C ALA A 259 13.38 14.70 17.13
N PHE A 260 12.43 13.96 16.56
CA PHE A 260 11.01 14.16 16.82
C PHE A 260 10.62 13.78 18.25
N ARG A 261 10.17 14.78 19.02
CA ARG A 261 9.65 14.60 20.37
C ARG A 261 8.18 14.20 20.31
N ARG A 262 7.92 12.97 19.85
CA ARG A 262 6.59 12.42 19.61
C ARG A 262 5.59 12.70 20.74
N ASP A 263 5.92 12.34 21.97
CA ASP A 263 4.98 12.43 23.10
C ASP A 263 4.68 13.89 23.51
N GLU A 264 5.57 14.84 23.20
CA GLU A 264 5.29 16.27 23.33
C GLU A 264 4.40 16.77 22.20
N ALA A 265 4.68 16.37 20.96
CA ALA A 265 3.87 16.73 19.80
C ALA A 265 2.43 16.20 19.92
N THR A 266 2.25 14.95 20.33
CA THR A 266 0.92 14.35 20.58
C THR A 266 0.15 15.13 21.64
N ARG A 267 0.80 15.52 22.75
CA ARG A 267 0.16 16.34 23.78
C ARG A 267 -0.25 17.72 23.27
N ALA A 268 0.59 18.36 22.46
CA ALA A 268 0.28 19.65 21.86
C ALA A 268 -0.90 19.56 20.88
N VAL A 269 -0.97 18.50 20.06
CA VAL A 269 -2.12 18.26 19.17
C VAL A 269 -3.39 18.00 19.98
N ASN A 270 -3.35 17.16 21.01
CA ASN A 270 -4.54 16.91 21.83
C ASN A 270 -5.03 18.18 22.52
N GLN A 271 -4.12 18.99 23.07
CA GLN A 271 -4.48 20.28 23.66
C GLN A 271 -5.13 21.23 22.64
N LEU A 272 -4.65 21.26 21.40
CA LEU A 272 -5.28 22.03 20.32
C LEU A 272 -6.72 21.55 20.07
N MET A 273 -6.93 20.22 20.01
CA MET A 273 -8.25 19.63 19.79
C MET A 273 -9.21 19.95 20.94
N ASP A 274 -8.75 19.81 22.19
CA ASP A 274 -9.51 20.18 23.39
C ASP A 274 -9.91 21.66 23.38
N ASN A 275 -9.01 22.55 22.94
CA ASN A 275 -9.28 23.99 22.83
C ASN A 275 -10.33 24.33 21.76
N MET A 276 -10.51 23.47 20.75
CA MET A 276 -11.50 23.62 19.67
C MET A 276 -12.82 22.91 19.95
N GLU A 277 -12.90 22.13 21.03
CA GLU A 277 -14.09 21.35 21.38
C GLU A 277 -15.35 22.23 21.42
N GLY A 278 -16.40 21.80 20.73
CA GLY A 278 -17.68 22.52 20.63
C GLY A 278 -17.68 23.72 19.68
N ARG A 279 -16.57 24.02 18.99
CA ARG A 279 -16.50 25.08 17.95
C ARG A 279 -16.44 24.53 16.54
N ARG A 280 -15.63 23.48 16.33
CA ARG A 280 -15.41 22.80 15.05
C ARG A 280 -15.39 21.29 15.29
N TYR A 281 -15.68 20.49 14.27
CA TYR A 281 -15.39 19.06 14.31
C TYR A 281 -13.88 18.86 14.46
N GLU A 282 -13.49 17.83 15.21
CA GLU A 282 -12.09 17.52 15.44
C GLU A 282 -11.44 16.75 14.30
N TRP A 283 -10.12 16.61 14.37
CA TRP A 283 -9.40 15.66 13.53
C TRP A 283 -9.89 14.24 13.83
N GLU A 284 -10.45 13.58 12.83
CA GLU A 284 -10.90 12.19 12.87
C GLU A 284 -9.99 11.27 13.71
N VAL A 285 -10.58 10.71 14.75
CA VAL A 285 -9.98 9.69 15.62
C VAL A 285 -10.02 8.34 14.90
N CYS A 286 -8.98 7.51 15.06
CA CYS A 286 -9.07 6.13 14.58
C CYS A 286 -9.91 5.31 15.54
N ASP A 287 -11.21 5.20 15.29
CA ASP A 287 -12.12 4.33 16.04
C ASP A 287 -11.91 2.83 15.74
N CYS A 288 -10.97 2.55 14.84
CA CYS A 288 -10.53 1.23 14.36
C CYS A 288 -10.06 0.25 15.46
N HIS A 289 -9.98 0.68 16.73
CA HIS A 289 -9.81 -0.19 17.89
C HIS A 289 -10.93 -1.24 18.06
N GLN A 290 -12.10 -1.07 17.41
CA GLN A 290 -13.27 -1.93 17.65
C GLN A 290 -13.49 -3.06 16.64
N ASP A 291 -12.95 -2.97 15.41
CA ASP A 291 -13.48 -3.78 14.30
C ASP A 291 -12.56 -4.85 13.72
N ILE A 292 -11.29 -4.96 14.14
CA ILE A 292 -10.52 -6.19 13.86
C ILE A 292 -10.15 -6.89 15.16
N HIS A 293 -11.17 -7.55 15.70
CA HIS A 293 -10.92 -8.72 16.50
C HIS A 293 -10.48 -9.85 15.57
N TYR A 294 -9.17 -10.12 15.52
CA TYR A 294 -8.71 -11.41 14.99
C TYR A 294 -9.52 -12.50 15.67
N HIS A 295 -10.12 -13.39 14.88
CA HIS A 295 -10.96 -14.44 15.40
C HIS A 295 -10.13 -15.34 16.32
N THR A 296 -10.17 -15.07 17.63
CA THR A 296 -9.51 -15.92 18.64
C THR A 296 -10.19 -17.27 18.56
N GLY A 297 -9.44 -18.30 18.19
CA GLY A 297 -9.94 -19.61 17.76
C GLY A 297 -10.68 -20.46 18.81
N GLU A 298 -11.75 -19.94 19.41
CA GLU A 298 -12.79 -20.75 20.03
C GLU A 298 -13.90 -20.95 19.00
N CYS A 299 -13.81 -22.04 18.25
CA CYS A 299 -14.97 -22.59 17.58
C CYS A 299 -16.02 -22.96 18.63
N CYS A 300 -17.07 -22.14 18.80
CA CYS A 300 -18.43 -22.56 19.19
C CYS A 300 -19.33 -21.33 19.45
N GLY A 301 -20.49 -21.27 18.77
CA GLY A 301 -21.69 -20.63 19.32
C GLY A 301 -22.37 -19.61 18.40
N ASP A 302 -23.52 -20.01 17.88
CA ASP A 302 -24.50 -19.20 17.16
C ASP A 302 -24.83 -17.86 17.83
N SER A 303 -24.84 -16.77 17.06
CA SER A 303 -26.06 -16.00 16.73
C SER A 303 -25.72 -14.66 16.08
N TRP A 304 -25.96 -14.54 14.79
CA TRP A 304 -26.18 -13.22 14.18
C TRP A 304 -27.65 -12.89 14.35
N VAL A 305 -27.96 -11.93 15.23
CA VAL A 305 -29.26 -11.24 15.22
C VAL A 305 -29.10 -10.06 14.28
N SER A 306 -29.79 -10.14 13.16
CA SER A 306 -29.97 -9.06 12.20
C SER A 306 -30.84 -7.94 12.78
N TYR A 307 -30.41 -6.70 12.59
CA TYR A 307 -31.26 -5.51 12.49
C TYR A 307 -30.80 -4.66 11.32
#